data_AF-A0A4Z0EE25-F1
#
_entry.id   AF-A0A4Z0EE25-F1
#
_cell.length_a   1.000
_cell.length_b   1.000
_cell.length_c   1.000
_cell.angle_alpha   90.00
_cell.angle_beta   90.00
_cell.angle_gamma   90.00
#
_symmetry.space_group_name_H-M   'P 1'
#
loop_
_entity.id
_entity.type
_entity.pdbx_description
1 polymer ?
#
loop_
_entity_poly.entity_id
_entity_poly.type
_entity_poly.pdbx_seq_one_letter_code
_entity_poly.pdbx_strand_id
1 'polypeptide(L)'
;MLAGAAGFLIFGTGAASAHVKWFCAFDVAGQPRGLEQVLCTDFELLTGLALVCLMAGCLMEGTPLGTALLNALDRVTAFARVNSGLIVRAVVGFFLVSLWNLGGIILTPELKTDVAWIPWLQLAMAAGLLWKRTLPFTAAGIVFLFGFAVWNYGVFHLADYPVFLGVAAFLALTALDRDLFGQRPIDVVRIAAAITLMWASVEKWAYPHWTDPLIAAKPAMTMGASPELFMQAAGIIEFTLAFALIWTPLVRRASAIILTAVFISAIFEFGKIDAIGHSGIIAVLIAIAADDARVPATRRDVILTPVYYASALMLFLGVYYFAHEALFGDGYRIGASMTGLPVI
;
A
#
# COMPACT_ATOMS: atom_id res chain seq x y z
N MET A 1 13.45 12.35 -16.14
CA MET A 1 13.30 11.38 -17.25
C MET A 1 13.65 10.01 -16.70
N LEU A 2 12.65 9.22 -16.31
CA LEU A 2 12.81 7.82 -15.93
C LEU A 2 11.62 7.07 -16.54
N ALA A 3 11.78 6.68 -17.81
CA ALA A 3 10.99 5.62 -18.41
C ALA A 3 11.76 4.32 -18.15
N GLY A 4 11.39 3.61 -17.08
CA GLY A 4 11.90 2.29 -16.77
C GLY A 4 10.86 1.25 -17.12
N ALA A 5 11.14 0.44 -18.14
CA ALA A 5 10.26 -0.54 -18.73
C ALA A 5 9.73 -1.56 -17.71
N ALA A 6 8.39 -1.70 -17.64
CA ALA A 6 7.75 -2.83 -17.00
C ALA A 6 7.67 -3.98 -18.01
N GLY A 7 8.58 -4.95 -17.88
CA GLY A 7 8.42 -6.24 -18.52
C GLY A 7 7.46 -7.09 -17.69
N PHE A 8 6.24 -7.31 -18.18
CA PHE A 8 5.29 -8.23 -17.56
C PHE A 8 5.64 -9.66 -17.98
N LEU A 9 6.07 -10.49 -17.03
CA LEU A 9 6.13 -11.93 -17.18
C LEU A 9 4.78 -12.52 -16.74
N ILE A 10 4.10 -13.18 -17.67
CA ILE A 10 2.79 -13.81 -17.46
C ILE A 10 3.01 -15.15 -16.74
N PHE A 11 2.63 -15.22 -15.47
CA PHE A 11 2.46 -16.47 -14.74
C PHE A 11 1.06 -16.48 -14.12
N GLY A 12 0.40 -17.66 -14.21
CA GLY A 12 -1.02 -17.85 -13.90
C GLY A 12 -1.45 -17.37 -12.51
N THR A 13 -2.69 -16.91 -12.43
CA THR A 13 -3.30 -16.25 -11.27
C THR A 13 -4.48 -17.07 -10.77
N GLY A 14 -4.52 -17.39 -9.48
CA GLY A 14 -5.69 -17.92 -8.79
C GLY A 14 -6.54 -16.78 -8.21
N ALA A 15 -7.82 -17.04 -7.94
CA ALA A 15 -8.76 -16.06 -7.39
C ALA A 15 -8.30 -15.51 -6.02
N ALA A 16 -7.97 -14.21 -5.93
CA ALA A 16 -7.31 -13.66 -4.74
C ALA A 16 -7.34 -12.08 -4.61
N SER A 17 -8.03 -11.52 -3.59
CA SER A 17 -8.61 -10.14 -3.21
C SER A 17 -7.71 -8.89 -2.99
N ALA A 18 -8.16 -7.69 -2.45
CA ALA A 18 -7.52 -6.65 -1.53
C ALA A 18 -8.29 -6.00 -0.37
N HIS A 19 -7.56 -5.88 0.78
CA HIS A 19 -7.78 -5.33 2.14
C HIS A 19 -9.05 -5.69 2.90
N VAL A 20 -10.14 -5.73 2.17
CA VAL A 20 -11.33 -6.50 2.45
C VAL A 20 -11.02 -8.01 2.43
N LYS A 21 -9.89 -8.43 1.79
CA LYS A 21 -9.39 -9.83 1.75
C LYS A 21 -9.40 -10.50 3.10
N TRP A 22 -9.05 -9.74 4.12
CA TRP A 22 -8.81 -10.27 5.44
C TRP A 22 -10.10 -10.65 6.15
N PHE A 23 -11.22 -10.07 5.73
CA PHE A 23 -12.48 -10.11 6.47
C PHE A 23 -13.66 -10.68 5.68
N CYS A 24 -13.65 -10.59 4.36
CA CYS A 24 -14.75 -11.06 3.52
C CYS A 24 -14.24 -11.93 2.36
N ALA A 25 -15.15 -12.71 1.78
CA ALA A 25 -14.89 -13.44 0.54
C ALA A 25 -14.79 -12.46 -0.64
N PHE A 26 -14.07 -12.87 -1.68
CA PHE A 26 -13.72 -12.02 -2.82
C PHE A 26 -13.39 -12.89 -4.03
N ASP A 27 -13.32 -12.27 -5.20
CA ASP A 27 -12.83 -12.90 -6.43
C ASP A 27 -12.17 -11.84 -7.31
N VAL A 28 -10.86 -12.01 -7.56
CA VAL A 28 -10.05 -11.08 -8.35
C VAL A 28 -9.98 -11.42 -9.83
N ALA A 29 -10.41 -12.64 -10.19
CA ALA A 29 -10.72 -12.96 -11.58
C ALA A 29 -12.14 -12.50 -11.96
N GLY A 30 -12.94 -12.09 -10.97
CA GLY A 30 -14.27 -11.52 -11.16
C GLY A 30 -14.20 -10.21 -11.94
N GLN A 31 -15.21 -9.93 -12.76
CA GLN A 31 -15.19 -8.73 -13.60
C GLN A 31 -15.27 -7.45 -12.74
N PRO A 32 -14.30 -6.52 -12.87
CA PRO A 32 -14.38 -5.24 -12.18
C PRO A 32 -15.54 -4.43 -12.75
N ARG A 33 -16.09 -3.53 -11.92
CA ARG A 33 -17.05 -2.54 -12.37
C ARG A 33 -16.45 -1.71 -13.52
N GLY A 34 -17.23 -1.41 -14.56
CA GLY A 34 -16.75 -0.60 -15.68
C GLY A 34 -16.33 0.81 -15.26
N LEU A 35 -15.35 1.38 -15.96
CA LEU A 35 -14.83 2.72 -15.67
C LEU A 35 -15.92 3.81 -15.76
N GLU A 36 -16.94 3.62 -16.59
CA GLU A 36 -18.09 4.51 -16.70
C GLU A 36 -18.95 4.56 -15.42
N GLN A 37 -18.92 3.49 -14.61
CA GLN A 37 -19.60 3.44 -13.33
C GLN A 37 -18.69 3.90 -12.18
N VAL A 38 -17.36 3.73 -12.32
CA VAL A 38 -16.38 4.23 -11.36
C VAL A 38 -16.23 5.75 -11.44
N LEU A 39 -16.07 6.28 -12.65
CA LEU A 39 -15.90 7.71 -12.92
C LEU A 39 -17.26 8.44 -12.94
N CYS A 40 -18.02 8.26 -11.88
CA CYS A 40 -19.33 8.88 -11.70
C CYS A 40 -19.21 10.30 -11.11
N THR A 41 -20.33 11.01 -11.03
CA THR A 41 -20.36 12.39 -10.50
C THR A 41 -19.81 12.52 -9.09
N ASP A 42 -20.11 11.57 -8.19
CA ASP A 42 -19.57 11.57 -6.83
C ASP A 42 -18.05 11.43 -6.85
N PHE A 43 -17.52 10.56 -7.71
CA PHE A 43 -16.07 10.37 -7.89
C PHE A 43 -15.40 11.67 -8.34
N GLU A 44 -15.97 12.35 -9.33
CA GLU A 44 -15.45 13.62 -9.86
C GLU A 44 -15.46 14.73 -8.81
N LEU A 45 -16.56 14.87 -8.06
CA LEU A 45 -16.71 15.88 -7.00
C LEU A 45 -15.72 15.65 -5.86
N LEU A 46 -15.62 14.40 -5.39
CA LEU A 46 -14.70 14.01 -4.33
C LEU A 46 -13.24 14.16 -4.78
N THR A 47 -12.92 13.82 -6.03
CA THR A 47 -11.59 14.05 -6.60
C THR A 47 -11.26 15.53 -6.71
N GLY A 48 -12.21 16.36 -7.15
CA GLY A 48 -12.06 17.81 -7.19
C GLY A 48 -11.79 18.40 -5.80
N LEU A 49 -12.53 17.94 -4.78
CA LEU A 49 -12.31 18.33 -3.39
C LEU A 49 -10.94 17.90 -2.89
N ALA A 50 -10.53 16.65 -3.17
CA ALA A 50 -9.21 16.13 -2.81
C ALA A 50 -8.07 16.96 -3.42
N LEU A 51 -8.19 17.35 -4.69
CA LEU A 51 -7.24 18.22 -5.36
C LEU A 51 -7.16 19.60 -4.69
N VAL A 52 -8.30 20.21 -4.36
CA VAL A 52 -8.35 21.48 -3.63
C VAL A 52 -7.63 21.35 -2.29
N CYS A 53 -7.89 20.27 -1.53
CA CYS A 53 -7.21 20.01 -0.26
C CYS A 53 -5.70 19.82 -0.41
N LEU A 54 -5.25 19.05 -1.40
CA LEU A 54 -3.83 18.85 -1.68
C LEU A 54 -3.14 20.15 -2.07
N MET A 55 -3.74 20.94 -2.96
CA MET A 55 -3.22 22.24 -3.38
C MET A 55 -3.17 23.23 -2.20
N ALA A 56 -4.20 23.25 -1.36
CA ALA A 56 -4.22 24.07 -0.15
C ALA A 56 -3.10 23.67 0.83
N GLY A 57 -2.85 22.37 1.01
CA GLY A 57 -1.73 21.86 1.81
C GLY A 57 -0.37 22.32 1.28
N CYS A 58 -0.18 22.25 -0.04
CA CYS A 58 1.05 22.72 -0.70
C CYS A 58 1.24 24.24 -0.55
N LEU A 59 0.17 25.02 -0.72
CA LEU A 59 0.20 26.48 -0.53
C LEU A 59 0.53 26.85 0.92
N MET A 60 -0.08 26.15 1.89
CA MET A 60 0.17 26.35 3.32
C MET A 60 1.63 26.07 3.68
N GLU A 61 2.26 25.05 3.08
CA GLU A 61 3.67 24.73 3.33
C GLU A 61 4.62 25.89 3.04
N GLY A 62 4.35 26.66 1.97
CA GLY A 62 5.13 27.85 1.58
C GLY A 62 4.93 29.08 2.47
N THR A 63 4.13 28.99 3.54
CA THR A 63 3.85 30.11 4.46
C THR A 63 4.63 30.00 5.78
N PRO A 64 4.69 31.07 6.60
CA PRO A 64 5.22 30.98 7.96
C PRO A 64 4.52 29.92 8.82
N LEU A 65 3.22 29.71 8.61
CA LEU A 65 2.46 28.65 9.30
C LEU A 65 2.98 27.27 8.91
N GLY A 66 3.18 26.99 7.63
CA GLY A 66 3.76 25.74 7.15
C GLY A 66 5.14 25.46 7.74
N THR A 67 5.98 26.48 7.81
CA THR A 67 7.31 26.40 8.45
C THR A 67 7.19 26.09 9.95
N ALA A 68 6.27 26.76 10.65
CA ALA A 68 6.03 26.51 12.07
C ALA A 68 5.52 25.08 12.33
N LEU A 69 4.61 24.58 11.49
CA LEU A 69 4.11 23.20 11.55
C LEU A 69 5.23 22.18 11.32
N LEU A 70 6.07 22.36 10.30
CA LEU A 70 7.22 21.46 10.07
C LEU A 70 8.20 21.48 11.24
N ASN A 71 8.48 22.64 11.83
CA ASN A 71 9.33 22.75 13.02
C ASN A 71 8.71 22.06 14.24
N ALA A 72 7.39 22.18 14.43
CA ALA A 72 6.66 21.51 15.49
C ALA A 72 6.70 19.99 15.29
N LEU A 73 6.46 19.52 14.07
CA LEU A 73 6.55 18.10 13.71
C LEU A 73 7.96 17.56 13.96
N ASP A 74 9.02 18.25 13.53
CA ASP A 74 10.41 17.83 13.81
C ASP A 74 10.70 17.65 15.30
N ARG A 75 10.14 18.52 16.14
CA ARG A 75 10.29 18.43 17.59
C ARG A 75 9.51 17.25 18.17
N VAL A 76 8.25 17.11 17.78
CA VAL A 76 7.35 16.05 18.31
C VAL A 76 7.80 14.67 17.85
N THR A 77 8.28 14.54 16.62
CA THR A 77 8.70 13.25 16.05
C THR A 77 10.20 12.98 16.19
N ALA A 78 10.95 13.81 16.94
CA ALA A 78 12.40 13.68 17.08
C ALA A 78 12.83 12.29 17.58
N PHE A 79 12.10 11.76 18.57
CA PHE A 79 12.34 10.41 19.10
C PHE A 79 12.11 9.34 18.03
N ALA A 80 10.99 9.41 17.31
CA ALA A 80 10.66 8.46 16.26
C ALA A 80 11.65 8.52 15.09
N ARG A 81 12.16 9.72 14.76
CA ARG A 81 13.15 9.92 13.69
C ARG A 81 14.45 9.19 13.99
N VAL A 82 15.02 9.42 15.18
CA VAL A 82 16.28 8.80 15.63
C VAL A 82 16.14 7.28 15.75
N ASN A 83 14.95 6.79 16.10
CA ASN A 83 14.67 5.38 16.30
C ASN A 83 13.95 4.71 15.12
N SER A 84 13.79 5.37 13.97
CA SER A 84 12.98 4.89 12.85
C SER A 84 13.40 3.50 12.38
N GLY A 85 14.71 3.25 12.23
CA GLY A 85 15.24 1.94 11.91
C GLY A 85 14.95 0.87 12.97
N LEU A 86 14.96 1.24 14.25
CA LEU A 86 14.61 0.31 15.35
C LEU A 86 13.10 0.05 15.38
N ILE A 87 12.26 1.06 15.20
CA ILE A 87 10.80 0.94 15.15
C ILE A 87 10.39 -0.02 14.02
N VAL A 88 10.89 0.21 12.80
CA VAL A 88 10.59 -0.68 11.67
C VAL A 88 11.06 -2.11 11.96
N ARG A 89 12.28 -2.31 12.48
CA ARG A 89 12.78 -3.65 12.83
C ARG A 89 11.95 -4.33 13.92
N ALA A 90 11.60 -3.61 14.98
CA ALA A 90 10.82 -4.16 16.08
C ALA A 90 9.42 -4.57 15.63
N VAL A 91 8.76 -3.74 14.82
CA VAL A 91 7.40 -4.01 14.35
C VAL A 91 7.38 -5.10 13.27
N VAL A 92 8.35 -5.14 12.35
CA VAL A 92 8.50 -6.27 11.41
C VAL A 92 8.83 -7.56 12.16
N GLY A 93 9.59 -7.49 13.27
CA GLY A 93 9.81 -8.63 14.15
C GLY A 93 8.52 -9.13 14.81
N PHE A 94 7.73 -8.21 15.37
CA PHE A 94 6.40 -8.51 15.91
C PHE A 94 5.50 -9.17 14.86
N PHE A 95 5.48 -8.61 13.65
CA PHE A 95 4.73 -9.15 12.52
C PHE A 95 5.13 -10.59 12.20
N LEU A 96 6.43 -10.84 11.97
CA LEU A 96 6.94 -12.17 11.61
C LEU A 96 6.73 -13.22 12.72
N VAL A 97 6.92 -12.86 13.99
CA VAL A 97 6.62 -13.74 15.13
C VAL A 97 5.12 -14.04 15.21
N SER A 98 4.28 -13.04 14.92
CA SER A 98 2.83 -13.22 14.90
C SER A 98 2.40 -14.18 13.78
N LEU A 99 3.00 -14.08 12.60
CA LEU A 99 2.76 -15.01 11.49
C LEU A 99 3.25 -16.44 11.78
N TRP A 100 4.41 -16.58 12.44
CA TRP A 100 4.87 -17.88 12.93
C TRP A 100 3.85 -18.51 13.88
N ASN A 101 3.34 -17.74 14.83
CA ASN A 101 2.36 -18.22 15.81
C ASN A 101 1.00 -18.56 15.19
N LEU A 102 0.54 -17.78 14.19
CA LEU A 102 -0.70 -18.09 13.47
C LEU A 102 -0.55 -19.34 12.60
N GLY A 103 0.61 -19.55 11.98
CA GLY A 103 0.87 -20.66 11.08
C GLY A 103 0.11 -20.56 9.75
N GLY A 104 0.57 -21.30 8.73
CA GLY A 104 -0.12 -21.46 7.45
C GLY A 104 -0.37 -20.17 6.67
N ILE A 105 0.47 -19.14 6.86
CA ILE A 105 0.34 -17.82 6.24
C ILE A 105 1.69 -17.39 5.65
N ILE A 106 1.66 -16.85 4.43
CA ILE A 106 2.80 -16.26 3.71
C ILE A 106 2.66 -14.74 3.79
N LEU A 107 3.45 -14.05 4.61
CA LEU A 107 3.45 -12.58 4.77
C LEU A 107 2.11 -11.97 5.24
N THR A 108 0.99 -12.10 4.53
CA THR A 108 -0.28 -11.42 4.86
C THR A 108 -1.41 -12.43 5.09
N PRO A 109 -2.35 -12.18 6.02
CA PRO A 109 -3.25 -13.20 6.58
C PRO A 109 -4.04 -14.06 5.59
N GLU A 110 -4.34 -13.54 4.40
CA GLU A 110 -5.09 -14.20 3.34
C GLU A 110 -4.25 -15.12 2.44
N LEU A 111 -2.92 -14.94 2.39
CA LEU A 111 -2.02 -15.80 1.61
C LEU A 111 -1.74 -17.08 2.40
N LYS A 112 -2.62 -18.06 2.25
CA LYS A 112 -2.55 -19.36 2.94
C LYS A 112 -1.50 -20.31 2.36
N THR A 113 -1.07 -21.26 3.17
CA THR A 113 -0.16 -22.32 2.74
C THR A 113 -0.19 -23.51 3.68
N ASP A 114 -0.10 -24.72 3.13
CA ASP A 114 0.06 -25.95 3.90
C ASP A 114 1.53 -26.33 4.12
N VAL A 115 2.47 -25.51 3.62
CA VAL A 115 3.90 -25.79 3.70
C VAL A 115 4.42 -25.55 5.12
N ALA A 116 4.68 -26.64 5.83
CA ALA A 116 5.00 -26.63 7.25
C ALA A 116 6.28 -25.84 7.64
N TRP A 117 7.23 -25.62 6.73
CA TRP A 117 8.46 -24.89 7.04
C TRP A 117 8.30 -23.36 6.96
N ILE A 118 7.23 -22.84 6.34
CA ILE A 118 7.04 -21.38 6.15
C ILE A 118 6.95 -20.61 7.48
N PRO A 119 6.17 -21.05 8.48
CA PRO A 119 6.16 -20.40 9.79
C PRO A 119 7.56 -20.36 10.43
N TRP A 120 8.33 -21.44 10.33
CA TRP A 120 9.69 -21.51 10.88
C TRP A 120 10.67 -20.60 10.17
N LEU A 121 10.54 -20.45 8.84
CA LEU A 121 11.31 -19.45 8.10
C LEU A 121 10.99 -18.04 8.59
N GLN A 122 9.70 -17.69 8.79
CA GLN A 122 9.30 -16.38 9.30
C GLN A 122 9.84 -16.13 10.72
N LEU A 123 9.88 -17.15 11.59
CA LEU A 123 10.54 -17.05 12.89
C LEU A 123 12.05 -16.81 12.77
N ALA A 124 12.73 -17.54 11.89
CA ALA A 124 14.16 -17.34 11.63
C ALA A 124 14.42 -15.92 11.09
N MET A 125 13.57 -15.43 10.19
CA MET A 125 13.61 -14.06 9.68
C MET A 125 13.43 -13.02 10.80
N ALA A 126 12.56 -13.29 11.79
CA ALA A 126 12.41 -12.43 12.96
C ALA A 126 13.70 -12.39 13.80
N ALA A 127 14.37 -13.53 14.01
CA ALA A 127 15.67 -13.56 14.66
C ALA A 127 16.75 -12.79 13.86
N GLY A 128 16.67 -12.83 12.53
CA GLY A 128 17.51 -12.04 11.63
C GLY A 128 17.41 -10.52 11.82
N LEU A 129 16.34 -10.02 12.46
CA LEU A 129 16.17 -8.60 12.74
C LEU A 129 16.93 -8.12 13.98
N LEU A 130 17.49 -9.01 14.80
CA LEU A 130 18.18 -8.67 16.05
C LEU A 130 19.49 -7.91 15.81
N TRP A 131 20.26 -8.27 14.77
CA TRP A 131 21.52 -7.61 14.43
C TRP A 131 21.45 -6.91 13.08
N LYS A 132 22.12 -5.74 12.97
CA LYS A 132 22.23 -5.00 11.70
C LYS A 132 22.81 -5.87 10.58
N ARG A 133 23.81 -6.70 10.89
CA ARG A 133 24.49 -7.58 9.93
C ARG A 133 23.59 -8.68 9.35
N THR A 134 22.51 -9.04 10.04
CA THR A 134 21.61 -10.12 9.63
C THR A 134 20.32 -9.61 8.96
N LEU A 135 20.11 -8.29 8.89
CA LEU A 135 18.96 -7.72 8.17
C LEU A 135 18.88 -8.14 6.69
N PRO A 136 19.98 -8.30 5.93
CA PRO A 136 19.90 -8.79 4.55
C PRO A 136 19.30 -10.19 4.43
N PHE A 137 19.47 -11.04 5.46
CA PHE A 137 18.82 -12.35 5.49
C PHE A 137 17.30 -12.21 5.58
N THR A 138 16.79 -11.36 6.47
CA THR A 138 15.35 -11.07 6.56
C THR A 138 14.83 -10.42 5.27
N ALA A 139 15.58 -9.48 4.68
CA ALA A 139 15.22 -8.86 3.40
C ALA A 139 15.09 -9.90 2.28
N ALA A 140 16.09 -10.79 2.13
CA ALA A 140 16.04 -11.88 1.16
C ALA A 140 14.87 -12.84 1.42
N GLY A 141 14.57 -13.14 2.69
CA GLY A 141 13.42 -13.93 3.09
C GLY A 141 12.09 -13.29 2.68
N ILE A 142 11.92 -11.98 2.85
CA ILE A 142 10.72 -11.26 2.42
C ILE A 142 10.58 -11.34 0.89
N VAL A 143 11.65 -11.08 0.13
CA VAL A 143 11.62 -11.17 -1.34
C VAL A 143 11.29 -12.59 -1.80
N PHE A 144 11.88 -13.60 -1.15
CA PHE A 144 11.59 -14.99 -1.44
C PHE A 144 10.13 -15.36 -1.14
N LEU A 145 9.61 -15.02 0.03
CA LEU A 145 8.21 -15.28 0.39
C LEU A 145 7.22 -14.51 -0.51
N PHE A 146 7.57 -13.29 -0.92
CA PHE A 146 6.79 -12.52 -1.89
C PHE A 146 6.77 -13.23 -3.24
N GLY A 147 7.93 -13.66 -3.75
CA GLY A 147 8.01 -14.43 -5.00
C GLY A 147 7.29 -15.77 -4.91
N PHE A 148 7.36 -16.44 -3.76
CA PHE A 148 6.61 -17.67 -3.49
C PHE A 148 5.10 -17.40 -3.47
N ALA A 149 4.65 -16.29 -2.88
CA ALA A 149 3.25 -15.88 -2.93
C ALA A 149 2.80 -15.59 -4.37
N VAL A 150 3.58 -14.82 -5.14
CA VAL A 150 3.32 -14.58 -6.57
C VAL A 150 3.21 -15.88 -7.35
N TRP A 151 4.04 -16.89 -7.04
CA TRP A 151 3.96 -18.19 -7.71
C TRP A 151 2.65 -18.94 -7.40
N ASN A 152 2.15 -18.86 -6.17
CA ASN A 152 0.95 -19.60 -5.75
C ASN A 152 -0.36 -18.86 -6.04
N TYR A 153 -0.33 -17.52 -6.02
CA TYR A 153 -1.51 -16.68 -6.09
C TYR A 153 -1.57 -15.79 -7.34
N GLY A 154 -0.43 -15.56 -7.98
CA GLY A 154 -0.29 -14.76 -9.18
C GLY A 154 0.06 -13.29 -8.93
N VAL A 155 0.60 -12.66 -9.97
CA VAL A 155 1.18 -11.30 -9.86
C VAL A 155 0.12 -10.23 -9.59
N PHE A 156 -1.08 -10.37 -10.17
CA PHE A 156 -2.16 -9.40 -9.99
C PHE A 156 -2.65 -9.38 -8.54
N HIS A 157 -2.72 -10.55 -7.88
CA HIS A 157 -3.08 -10.62 -6.47
C HIS A 157 -2.09 -9.91 -5.56
N LEU A 158 -0.80 -9.97 -5.88
CA LEU A 158 0.25 -9.37 -5.06
C LEU A 158 0.54 -7.90 -5.43
N ALA A 159 -0.21 -7.32 -6.37
CA ALA A 159 0.04 -5.97 -6.88
C ALA A 159 -0.30 -4.87 -5.86
N ASP A 160 -1.10 -5.17 -4.84
CA ASP A 160 -1.37 -4.31 -3.68
C ASP A 160 -0.34 -4.48 -2.54
N TYR A 161 0.63 -5.38 -2.66
CA TYR A 161 1.65 -5.66 -1.65
C TYR A 161 3.11 -5.19 -1.91
N PRO A 162 3.45 -4.29 -2.87
CA PRO A 162 4.82 -3.80 -3.05
C PRO A 162 5.50 -3.25 -1.77
N VAL A 163 4.74 -2.84 -0.75
CA VAL A 163 5.26 -2.40 0.54
C VAL A 163 6.17 -3.45 1.18
N PHE A 164 5.93 -4.74 1.02
CA PHE A 164 6.83 -5.79 1.51
C PHE A 164 8.19 -5.73 0.83
N LEU A 165 8.22 -5.53 -0.50
CA LEU A 165 9.47 -5.34 -1.24
C LEU A 165 10.16 -4.03 -0.83
N GLY A 166 9.39 -2.98 -0.55
CA GLY A 166 9.89 -1.73 0.02
C GLY A 166 10.56 -1.93 1.39
N VAL A 167 9.94 -2.71 2.28
CA VAL A 167 10.51 -3.06 3.59
C VAL A 167 11.77 -3.91 3.43
N ALA A 168 11.78 -4.87 2.50
CA ALA A 168 12.97 -5.66 2.21
C ALA A 168 14.13 -4.77 1.72
N ALA A 169 13.86 -3.85 0.80
CA ALA A 169 14.85 -2.88 0.33
C ALA A 169 15.32 -1.97 1.47
N PHE A 170 14.41 -1.46 2.31
CA PHE A 170 14.75 -0.67 3.48
C PHE A 170 15.73 -1.40 4.40
N LEU A 171 15.44 -2.66 4.74
CA LEU A 171 16.28 -3.49 5.61
C LEU A 171 17.66 -3.74 4.99
N ALA A 172 17.71 -4.12 3.71
CA ALA A 172 18.97 -4.39 3.01
C ALA A 172 19.84 -3.14 2.87
N LEU A 173 19.27 -2.03 2.41
CA LEU A 173 19.98 -0.76 2.24
C LEU A 173 20.46 -0.19 3.57
N THR A 174 19.64 -0.29 4.63
CA THR A 174 20.03 0.11 6.00
C THR A 174 21.18 -0.74 6.53
N ALA A 175 21.19 -2.05 6.25
CA ALA A 175 22.26 -2.94 6.69
C ALA A 175 23.59 -2.66 6.00
N LEU A 176 23.52 -2.36 4.70
CA LEU A 176 24.66 -2.16 3.82
C LEU A 176 25.18 -0.71 3.83
N ASP A 177 24.49 0.20 4.52
CA ASP A 177 24.76 1.64 4.51
C ASP A 177 24.81 2.21 3.08
N ARG A 178 23.80 1.86 2.27
CA ARG A 178 23.68 2.25 0.86
C ARG A 178 22.39 3.02 0.57
N ASP A 179 22.44 3.84 -0.46
CA ASP A 179 21.25 4.35 -1.15
C ASP A 179 20.92 3.46 -2.36
N LEU A 180 19.71 3.65 -2.91
CA LEU A 180 19.28 3.03 -4.16
C LEU A 180 19.04 4.12 -5.20
N PHE A 181 19.98 4.27 -6.14
CA PHE A 181 19.93 5.33 -7.15
C PHE A 181 19.79 6.74 -6.54
N GLY A 182 20.48 7.00 -5.43
CA GLY A 182 20.39 8.28 -4.70
C GLY A 182 19.16 8.43 -3.80
N GLN A 183 18.27 7.42 -3.73
CA GLN A 183 17.14 7.39 -2.80
C GLN A 183 17.56 6.76 -1.46
N ARG A 184 17.25 7.43 -0.34
CA ARG A 184 17.52 6.88 0.99
C ARG A 184 16.62 5.65 1.23
N PRO A 185 16.99 4.74 2.15
CA PRO A 185 16.15 3.58 2.49
C PRO A 185 14.69 3.95 2.78
N ILE A 186 14.46 5.05 3.52
CA ILE A 186 13.11 5.53 3.85
C ILE A 186 12.34 6.03 2.63
N ASP A 187 13.02 6.62 1.63
CA ASP A 187 12.37 7.10 0.40
C ASP A 187 11.89 5.92 -0.45
N VAL A 188 12.66 4.83 -0.50
CA VAL A 188 12.29 3.61 -1.24
C VAL A 188 11.03 2.97 -0.66
N VAL A 189 10.99 2.74 0.66
CA VAL A 189 9.82 2.13 1.31
C VAL A 189 8.61 3.06 1.28
N ARG A 190 8.82 4.38 1.32
CA ARG A 190 7.75 5.37 1.14
C ARG A 190 7.08 5.29 -0.22
N ILE A 191 7.87 5.20 -1.29
CA ILE A 191 7.34 5.03 -2.65
C ILE A 191 6.57 3.71 -2.76
N ALA A 192 7.11 2.62 -2.20
CA ALA A 192 6.44 1.32 -2.19
C ALA A 192 5.10 1.35 -1.42
N ALA A 193 5.04 2.04 -0.27
CA ALA A 193 3.81 2.24 0.49
C ALA A 193 2.79 3.08 -0.28
N ALA A 194 3.23 4.15 -0.97
CA ALA A 194 2.36 4.95 -1.82
C ALA A 194 1.76 4.12 -2.95
N ILE A 195 2.56 3.29 -3.63
CA ILE A 195 2.09 2.40 -4.71
C ILE A 195 1.06 1.38 -4.17
N THR A 196 1.40 0.72 -3.06
CA THR A 196 0.54 -0.25 -2.37
C THR A 196 -0.84 0.34 -2.07
N LEU A 197 -0.87 1.52 -1.46
CA LEU A 197 -2.12 2.16 -1.06
C LEU A 197 -2.90 2.72 -2.25
N MET A 198 -2.24 3.30 -3.26
CA MET A 198 -2.91 3.74 -4.49
C MET A 198 -3.56 2.58 -5.24
N TRP A 199 -2.90 1.42 -5.29
CA TRP A 199 -3.49 0.21 -5.86
C TRP A 199 -4.71 -0.25 -5.05
N ALA A 200 -4.58 -0.36 -3.72
CA ALA A 200 -5.67 -0.74 -2.83
C ALA A 200 -6.90 0.18 -2.92
N SER A 201 -6.71 1.45 -3.30
CA SER A 201 -7.81 2.38 -3.58
C SER A 201 -8.54 2.06 -4.88
N VAL A 202 -7.82 1.65 -5.94
CA VAL A 202 -8.46 1.22 -7.20
C VAL A 202 -9.39 0.04 -6.96
N GLU A 203 -8.98 -0.90 -6.11
CA GLU A 203 -9.80 -2.07 -5.79
C GLU A 203 -11.12 -1.70 -5.11
N LYS A 204 -11.13 -0.66 -4.27
CA LYS A 204 -12.36 -0.16 -3.63
C LYS A 204 -13.38 0.37 -4.65
N TRP A 205 -12.91 0.89 -5.78
CA TRP A 205 -13.78 1.36 -6.87
C TRP A 205 -14.16 0.26 -7.85
N ALA A 206 -13.21 -0.62 -8.16
CA ALA A 206 -13.43 -1.75 -9.07
C ALA A 206 -14.38 -2.79 -8.46
N TYR A 207 -14.28 -3.01 -7.15
CA TYR A 207 -15.02 -4.05 -6.42
C TYR A 207 -15.61 -3.54 -5.10
N PRO A 208 -16.48 -2.51 -5.13
CA PRO A 208 -17.07 -1.97 -3.91
C PRO A 208 -17.89 -3.04 -3.16
N HIS A 209 -18.49 -3.99 -3.88
CA HIS A 209 -19.31 -5.06 -3.31
C HIS A 209 -18.55 -6.05 -2.41
N TRP A 210 -17.21 -6.11 -2.49
CA TRP A 210 -16.44 -6.97 -1.58
C TRP A 210 -16.64 -6.55 -0.12
N THR A 211 -16.91 -5.27 0.16
CA THR A 211 -17.18 -4.78 1.52
C THR A 211 -18.63 -4.94 1.95
N ASP A 212 -19.55 -5.39 1.08
CA ASP A 212 -20.97 -5.50 1.43
C ASP A 212 -21.21 -6.33 2.70
N PRO A 213 -20.58 -7.51 2.89
CA PRO A 213 -20.77 -8.27 4.13
C PRO A 213 -20.24 -7.53 5.36
N LEU A 214 -19.18 -6.75 5.21
CA LEU A 214 -18.56 -5.98 6.28
C LEU A 214 -19.44 -4.79 6.69
N ILE A 215 -19.96 -4.05 5.71
CA ILE A 215 -20.86 -2.92 5.93
C ILE A 215 -22.18 -3.40 6.51
N ALA A 216 -22.71 -4.54 6.05
CA ALA A 216 -23.90 -5.15 6.62
C ALA A 216 -23.70 -5.56 8.08
N ALA A 217 -22.52 -6.09 8.43
CA ALA A 217 -22.19 -6.45 9.81
C ALA A 217 -21.93 -5.24 10.71
N LYS A 218 -21.41 -4.15 10.14
CA LYS A 218 -20.95 -2.94 10.87
C LYS A 218 -21.43 -1.65 10.19
N PRO A 219 -22.75 -1.38 10.15
CA PRO A 219 -23.30 -0.26 9.40
C PRO A 219 -22.85 1.11 9.92
N ALA A 220 -22.46 1.19 11.20
CA ALA A 220 -21.96 2.43 11.80
C ALA A 220 -20.69 2.98 11.12
N MET A 221 -19.91 2.14 10.43
CA MET A 221 -18.70 2.56 9.71
C MET A 221 -18.97 3.57 8.60
N THR A 222 -20.17 3.56 8.00
CA THR A 222 -20.50 4.51 6.93
C THR A 222 -20.81 5.90 7.46
N MET A 223 -20.90 6.09 8.78
CA MET A 223 -21.25 7.36 9.42
C MET A 223 -22.55 7.99 8.87
N GLY A 224 -23.48 7.15 8.42
CA GLY A 224 -24.75 7.58 7.83
C GLY A 224 -24.74 7.80 6.32
N ALA A 225 -23.57 7.66 5.65
CA ALA A 225 -23.50 7.63 4.19
C ALA A 225 -24.05 6.31 3.64
N SER A 226 -24.43 6.32 2.35
CA SER A 226 -24.74 5.08 1.64
C SER A 226 -23.46 4.23 1.48
N PRO A 227 -23.55 2.89 1.40
CA PRO A 227 -22.40 2.02 1.18
C PRO A 227 -21.59 2.42 -0.07
N GLU A 228 -22.28 2.76 -1.15
CA GLU A 228 -21.66 3.20 -2.40
C GLU A 228 -20.86 4.50 -2.21
N LEU A 229 -21.47 5.55 -1.62
CA LEU A 229 -20.76 6.81 -1.36
C LEU A 229 -19.59 6.61 -0.41
N PHE A 230 -19.77 5.77 0.62
CA PHE A 230 -18.71 5.44 1.57
C PHE A 230 -17.50 4.79 0.86
N MET A 231 -17.73 3.81 -0.01
CA MET A 231 -16.65 3.14 -0.74
C MET A 231 -15.95 4.06 -1.74
N GLN A 232 -16.70 4.90 -2.45
CA GLN A 232 -16.13 5.93 -3.34
C GLN A 232 -15.24 6.90 -2.57
N ALA A 233 -15.76 7.45 -1.46
CA ALA A 233 -15.01 8.36 -0.60
C ALA A 233 -13.79 7.70 0.03
N ALA A 234 -13.92 6.47 0.53
CA ALA A 234 -12.81 5.72 1.13
C ALA A 234 -11.67 5.52 0.12
N GLY A 235 -11.98 5.12 -1.12
CA GLY A 235 -10.98 4.99 -2.18
C GLY A 235 -10.32 6.32 -2.53
N ILE A 236 -11.08 7.43 -2.66
CA ILE A 236 -10.50 8.74 -3.01
C ILE A 236 -9.63 9.28 -1.88
N ILE A 237 -10.07 9.17 -0.63
CA ILE A 237 -9.31 9.62 0.54
C ILE A 237 -7.99 8.82 0.63
N GLU A 238 -8.05 7.50 0.51
CA GLU A 238 -6.85 6.66 0.57
C GLU A 238 -5.91 6.94 -0.60
N PHE A 239 -6.42 7.04 -1.84
CA PHE A 239 -5.59 7.35 -3.01
C PHE A 239 -4.89 8.70 -2.86
N THR A 240 -5.62 9.70 -2.38
CA THR A 240 -5.13 11.06 -2.14
C THR A 240 -4.04 11.09 -1.09
N LEU A 241 -4.27 10.40 0.03
CA LEU A 241 -3.28 10.30 1.09
C LEU A 241 -2.05 9.51 0.61
N ALA A 242 -2.24 8.42 -0.13
CA ALA A 242 -1.16 7.63 -0.71
C ALA A 242 -0.29 8.43 -1.67
N PHE A 243 -0.92 9.18 -2.60
CA PHE A 243 -0.23 10.12 -3.48
C PHE A 243 0.53 11.19 -2.70
N ALA A 244 -0.08 11.75 -1.65
CA ALA A 244 0.54 12.75 -0.80
C ALA A 244 1.84 12.26 -0.14
N LEU A 245 2.02 10.95 0.09
CA LEU A 245 3.27 10.40 0.64
C LEU A 245 4.50 10.71 -0.24
N ILE A 246 4.32 10.93 -1.54
CA ILE A 246 5.41 11.20 -2.49
C ILE A 246 5.43 12.64 -3.00
N TRP A 247 4.70 13.54 -2.34
CA TRP A 247 4.57 14.93 -2.76
C TRP A 247 5.49 15.88 -1.95
N THR A 248 4.95 16.94 -1.35
CA THR A 248 5.73 17.90 -0.55
C THR A 248 5.89 17.46 0.91
N PRO A 249 6.96 17.89 1.62
CA PRO A 249 7.24 17.47 2.99
C PRO A 249 6.08 17.58 3.99
N LEU A 250 5.32 18.69 4.00
CA LEU A 250 4.23 18.87 4.96
C LEU A 250 3.04 17.97 4.63
N VAL A 251 2.65 17.92 3.35
CA VAL A 251 1.53 17.09 2.89
C VAL A 251 1.86 15.60 3.09
N ARG A 252 3.09 15.18 2.80
CA ARG A 252 3.60 13.83 3.08
C ARG A 252 3.45 13.45 4.54
N ARG A 253 3.97 14.28 5.46
CA ARG A 253 3.97 13.96 6.89
C ARG A 253 2.56 14.00 7.47
N ALA A 254 1.74 14.97 7.07
CA ALA A 254 0.34 15.04 7.46
C ALA A 254 -0.42 13.80 6.98
N SER A 255 -0.22 13.39 5.72
CA SER A 255 -0.80 12.17 5.17
C SER A 255 -0.39 10.93 5.96
N ALA A 256 0.91 10.77 6.24
CA ALA A 256 1.41 9.64 7.00
C ALA A 256 0.79 9.56 8.40
N ILE A 257 0.59 10.71 9.07
CA ILE A 257 -0.10 10.79 10.36
C ILE A 257 -1.57 10.38 10.23
N ILE A 258 -2.29 10.91 9.24
CA ILE A 258 -3.71 10.59 9.00
C ILE A 258 -3.87 9.10 8.70
N LEU A 259 -3.08 8.54 7.77
CA LEU A 259 -3.10 7.11 7.44
C LEU A 259 -2.76 6.24 8.66
N THR A 260 -1.76 6.63 9.46
CA THR A 260 -1.43 5.93 10.72
C THR A 260 -2.64 5.92 11.67
N ALA A 261 -3.32 7.06 11.84
CA ALA A 261 -4.49 7.15 12.69
C ALA A 261 -5.65 6.29 12.15
N VAL A 262 -5.89 6.29 10.84
CA VAL A 262 -6.90 5.45 10.19
C VAL A 262 -6.61 3.97 10.42
N PHE A 263 -5.39 3.49 10.12
CA PHE A 263 -5.03 2.09 10.35
C PHE A 263 -5.13 1.68 11.81
N ILE A 264 -4.65 2.51 12.75
CA ILE A 264 -4.79 2.23 14.18
C ILE A 264 -6.26 2.21 14.60
N SER A 265 -7.10 3.09 14.06
CA SER A 265 -8.53 3.09 14.35
C SER A 265 -9.23 1.81 13.86
N ALA A 266 -8.84 1.31 12.68
CA ALA A 266 -9.33 0.06 12.12
C ALA A 266 -9.02 -1.16 13.01
N ILE A 267 -7.89 -1.16 13.73
CA ILE A 267 -7.55 -2.25 14.66
C ILE A 267 -8.58 -2.39 15.78
N PHE A 268 -9.16 -1.30 16.29
CA PHE A 268 -10.19 -1.39 17.33
C PHE A 268 -11.47 -2.05 16.80
N GLU A 269 -11.77 -1.85 15.52
CA GLU A 269 -12.95 -2.41 14.87
C GLU A 269 -12.71 -3.87 14.43
N PHE A 270 -11.55 -4.18 13.86
CA PHE A 270 -11.28 -5.47 13.20
C PHE A 270 -10.35 -6.42 13.99
N GLY A 271 -9.77 -5.95 15.09
CA GLY A 271 -9.08 -6.76 16.07
C GLY A 271 -7.70 -7.28 15.64
N LYS A 272 -7.33 -8.45 16.15
CA LYS A 272 -5.94 -8.96 16.11
C LYS A 272 -5.39 -9.19 14.70
N ILE A 273 -6.23 -9.64 13.76
CA ILE A 273 -5.79 -9.95 12.40
C ILE A 273 -5.40 -8.66 11.68
N ASP A 274 -6.21 -7.62 11.87
CA ASP A 274 -5.94 -6.27 11.38
C ASP A 274 -4.65 -5.70 11.98
N ALA A 275 -4.48 -5.84 13.31
CA ALA A 275 -3.28 -5.39 14.01
C ALA A 275 -2.00 -6.03 13.45
N ILE A 276 -2.04 -7.32 13.16
CA ILE A 276 -0.90 -8.05 12.59
C ILE A 276 -0.64 -7.55 11.17
N GLY A 277 -1.65 -7.59 10.31
CA GLY A 277 -1.49 -7.24 8.90
C GLY A 277 -1.05 -5.79 8.66
N HIS A 278 -1.57 -4.82 9.44
CA HIS A 278 -1.21 -3.41 9.31
C HIS A 278 0.06 -2.99 10.04
N SER A 279 0.59 -3.81 10.94
CA SER A 279 1.73 -3.42 11.77
C SER A 279 2.93 -2.92 10.92
N GLY A 280 3.26 -3.63 9.83
CA GLY A 280 4.33 -3.25 8.91
C GLY A 280 4.12 -1.88 8.26
N ILE A 281 2.93 -1.62 7.70
CA ILE A 281 2.65 -0.33 7.06
C ILE A 281 2.55 0.80 8.08
N ILE A 282 1.99 0.56 9.27
CA ILE A 282 1.96 1.52 10.37
C ILE A 282 3.39 1.94 10.76
N ALA A 283 4.32 1.00 10.89
CA ALA A 283 5.71 1.31 11.22
C ALA A 283 6.39 2.18 10.15
N VAL A 284 6.13 1.88 8.88
CA VAL A 284 6.60 2.68 7.74
C VAL A 284 6.01 4.09 7.77
N LEU A 285 4.70 4.23 8.02
CA LEU A 285 4.03 5.52 8.09
C LEU A 285 4.52 6.36 9.27
N ILE A 286 4.80 5.76 10.43
CA ILE A 286 5.43 6.44 11.56
C ILE A 286 6.82 6.97 11.17
N ALA A 287 7.61 6.17 10.46
CA ALA A 287 8.92 6.60 9.97
C ALA A 287 8.82 7.74 8.95
N ILE A 288 7.82 7.72 8.05
CA ILE A 288 7.56 8.79 7.08
C ILE A 288 7.08 10.07 7.79
N ALA A 289 6.20 9.95 8.77
CA ALA A 289 5.73 11.06 9.60
C ALA A 289 6.90 11.73 10.36
N ALA A 290 7.93 10.96 10.69
CA ALA A 290 9.13 11.44 11.36
C ALA A 290 10.24 11.94 10.43
N ASP A 291 10.13 11.74 9.10
CA ASP A 291 11.15 12.12 8.12
C ASP A 291 11.24 13.65 7.95
N ASP A 292 12.40 14.19 8.30
CA ASP A 292 12.71 15.62 8.30
C ASP A 292 13.37 16.09 6.99
N ALA A 293 13.42 15.25 5.95
CA ALA A 293 13.87 15.71 4.64
C ALA A 293 12.99 16.86 4.13
N ARG A 294 13.59 18.05 4.07
CA ARG A 294 12.95 19.27 3.58
C ARG A 294 13.39 19.53 2.15
N VAL A 295 12.44 19.48 1.23
CA VAL A 295 12.55 20.12 -0.08
C VAL A 295 11.48 21.21 -0.06
N PRO A 296 11.84 22.51 -0.07
CA PRO A 296 10.87 23.58 0.01
C PRO A 296 9.81 23.44 -1.09
N ALA A 297 8.54 23.35 -0.70
CA ALA A 297 7.45 23.42 -1.66
C ALA A 297 7.52 24.74 -2.45
N THR A 298 7.43 24.63 -3.76
CA THR A 298 7.44 25.75 -4.69
C THR A 298 6.04 25.98 -5.25
N ARG A 299 5.80 27.17 -5.82
CA ARG A 299 4.55 27.44 -6.57
C ARG A 299 4.34 26.44 -7.71
N ARG A 300 5.44 25.92 -8.27
CA ARG A 300 5.41 24.92 -9.33
C ARG A 300 4.78 23.62 -8.83
N ASP A 301 5.09 23.19 -7.61
CA ASP A 301 4.52 21.98 -7.03
C ASP A 301 3.00 22.13 -6.90
N VAL A 302 2.50 23.26 -6.39
CA VAL A 302 1.06 23.54 -6.31
C VAL A 302 0.36 23.43 -7.68
N ILE A 303 0.93 24.07 -8.70
CA ILE A 303 0.34 24.11 -10.05
C ILE A 303 0.38 22.73 -10.71
N LEU A 304 1.41 21.94 -10.41
CA LEU A 304 1.57 20.61 -10.99
C LEU A 304 0.80 19.53 -10.23
N THR A 305 0.33 19.79 -9.00
CA THR A 305 -0.45 18.81 -8.20
C THR A 305 -1.57 18.15 -9.01
N PRO A 306 -2.46 18.89 -9.71
CA PRO A 306 -3.53 18.26 -10.48
C PRO A 306 -3.02 17.38 -11.62
N VAL A 307 -1.93 17.79 -12.28
CA VAL A 307 -1.34 17.05 -13.40
C VAL A 307 -0.75 15.73 -12.92
N TYR A 308 0.03 15.75 -11.83
CA TYR A 308 0.64 14.53 -11.29
C TYR A 308 -0.37 13.61 -10.64
N TYR A 309 -1.36 14.17 -9.93
CA TYR A 309 -2.44 13.39 -9.35
C TYR A 309 -3.25 12.69 -10.45
N ALA A 310 -3.68 13.43 -11.48
CA ALA A 310 -4.42 12.86 -12.61
C ALA A 310 -3.58 11.84 -13.38
N SER A 311 -2.28 12.09 -13.55
CA SER A 311 -1.36 11.13 -14.19
C SER A 311 -1.21 9.86 -13.38
N ALA A 312 -1.09 9.96 -12.04
CA ALA A 312 -1.04 8.80 -11.16
C ALA A 312 -2.37 8.04 -11.22
N LEU A 313 -3.50 8.73 -11.12
CA LEU A 313 -4.82 8.11 -11.18
C LEU A 313 -5.05 7.38 -12.51
N MET A 314 -4.74 8.03 -13.64
CA MET A 314 -4.82 7.44 -14.97
C MET A 314 -3.88 6.24 -15.11
N LEU A 315 -2.66 6.33 -14.58
CA LEU A 315 -1.71 5.22 -14.62
C LEU A 315 -2.22 4.03 -13.82
N PHE A 316 -2.67 4.23 -12.58
CA PHE A 316 -3.13 3.15 -11.72
C PHE A 316 -4.41 2.52 -12.26
N LEU A 317 -5.41 3.31 -12.65
CA LEU A 317 -6.61 2.78 -13.32
C LEU A 317 -6.26 2.05 -14.62
N GLY A 318 -5.42 2.66 -15.47
CA GLY A 318 -5.02 2.08 -16.74
C GLY A 318 -4.28 0.76 -16.57
N VAL A 319 -3.27 0.70 -15.70
CA VAL A 319 -2.52 -0.52 -15.40
C VAL A 319 -3.42 -1.58 -14.79
N TYR A 320 -4.30 -1.20 -13.85
CA TYR A 320 -5.19 -2.14 -13.19
C TYR A 320 -6.14 -2.81 -14.18
N TYR A 321 -6.91 -2.02 -14.93
CA TYR A 321 -7.91 -2.57 -15.87
C TYR A 321 -7.26 -3.28 -17.05
N PHE A 322 -6.13 -2.78 -17.57
CA PHE A 322 -5.41 -3.45 -18.64
C PHE A 322 -4.81 -4.78 -18.17
N ALA A 323 -4.16 -4.80 -17.00
CA ALA A 323 -3.59 -6.04 -16.46
C ALA A 323 -4.68 -7.05 -16.13
N HIS A 324 -5.83 -6.60 -15.59
CA HIS A 324 -6.97 -7.48 -15.35
C HIS A 324 -7.47 -8.10 -16.66
N GLU A 325 -7.73 -7.31 -17.69
CA GLU A 325 -8.19 -7.83 -18.99
C GLU A 325 -7.15 -8.76 -19.63
N ALA A 326 -5.86 -8.43 -19.55
CA ALA A 326 -4.80 -9.26 -20.10
C ALA A 326 -4.66 -10.62 -19.40
N LEU A 327 -4.97 -10.69 -18.10
CA LEU A 327 -4.80 -11.90 -17.29
C LEU A 327 -6.10 -12.73 -17.14
N PHE A 328 -7.27 -12.08 -17.20
CA PHE A 328 -8.56 -12.70 -16.90
C PHE A 328 -9.63 -12.50 -17.98
N GLY A 329 -9.37 -11.66 -18.99
CA GLY A 329 -10.31 -11.32 -20.04
C GLY A 329 -10.63 -12.46 -21.01
N ASP A 330 -11.69 -12.30 -21.80
CA ASP A 330 -12.16 -13.33 -22.72
C ASP A 330 -11.12 -13.66 -23.81
N GLY A 331 -10.30 -12.68 -24.21
CA GLY A 331 -9.19 -12.90 -25.14
C GLY A 331 -8.14 -13.88 -24.60
N TYR A 332 -7.84 -13.83 -23.30
CA TYR A 332 -6.97 -14.81 -22.64
C TYR A 332 -7.63 -16.19 -22.59
N ARG A 333 -8.91 -16.26 -22.20
CA ARG A 333 -9.67 -17.52 -22.12
C ARG A 333 -9.77 -18.24 -23.47
N ILE A 334 -10.04 -17.48 -24.54
CA ILE A 334 -10.09 -18.02 -25.91
C ILE A 334 -8.70 -18.48 -26.35
N GLY A 335 -7.66 -17.68 -26.13
CA GLY A 335 -6.28 -18.04 -26.46
C GLY A 335 -5.75 -19.27 -25.71
N ALA A 336 -6.07 -19.39 -24.41
CA ALA A 336 -5.73 -20.56 -23.59
C ALA A 336 -6.46 -21.82 -24.10
N SER A 337 -7.75 -21.71 -24.42
CA SER A 337 -8.54 -22.83 -24.97
C SER A 337 -8.00 -23.33 -26.33
N MET A 338 -7.47 -22.44 -27.17
CA MET A 338 -6.90 -22.78 -28.48
C MET A 338 -5.50 -23.40 -28.39
N THR A 339 -4.74 -23.11 -27.34
CA THR A 339 -3.35 -23.56 -27.16
C THR A 339 -3.22 -24.78 -26.24
N GLY A 340 -4.35 -25.29 -25.70
CA GLY A 340 -4.35 -26.36 -24.70
C GLY A 340 -3.71 -25.94 -23.37
N LEU A 341 -3.47 -24.64 -23.19
CA LEU A 341 -3.12 -24.09 -21.89
C LEU A 341 -4.36 -24.19 -21.00
N PRO A 342 -4.22 -24.55 -19.71
CA PRO A 342 -5.34 -24.59 -18.80
C PRO A 342 -6.04 -23.22 -18.80
N VAL A 343 -7.31 -23.20 -19.21
CA VAL A 343 -8.20 -22.07 -19.00
C VAL A 343 -8.43 -22.01 -17.49
N ILE A 344 -7.99 -20.91 -16.87
CA ILE A 344 -8.08 -20.68 -15.43
C ILE A 344 -9.44 -20.05 -15.11
#